data_AF-A0A2I2FRG8-F1
#
_entry.id   AF-A0A2I2FRG8-F1
#
_cell.length_a   1.000
_cell.length_b   1.000
_cell.length_c   1.000
_cell.angle_alpha   90.00
_cell.angle_beta   90.00
_cell.angle_gamma   90.00
#
_symmetry.space_group_name_H-M   'P 1'
#
loop_
_entity.id
_entity.type
_entity.pdbx_description
1 polymer ?
#
loop_
_entity_poly.entity_id
_entity_poly.type
_entity_poly.pdbx_seq_one_letter_code
_entity_poly.pdbx_strand_id
1 'polypeptide(L)'
;MIDDEFFETQTQGSPLRPDGKPCRVAFIVKAMNLYQILDETLVDLYLKSARSEDIESTLTRILEINGNLQAWNKSLPGHLQLQHAAEDDEVLQRQAIVLRVR
;
A
#
# COMPACT_ATOMS: atom_id res chain seq x y z
N MET A 1 28.07 -13.10 -14.78
CA MET A 1 27.35 -13.74 -15.88
C MET A 1 25.94 -13.98 -15.35
N ILE A 2 24.95 -13.41 -16.02
CA ILE A 2 23.54 -13.59 -15.66
C ILE A 2 23.12 -14.96 -16.24
N ASP A 3 22.32 -15.71 -15.50
CA ASP A 3 21.92 -17.07 -15.86
C ASP A 3 20.72 -17.01 -16.83
N ASP A 4 21.00 -17.30 -18.11
CA ASP A 4 20.02 -17.19 -19.19
C ASP A 4 18.88 -18.23 -19.05
N GLU A 5 19.11 -19.34 -18.33
CA GLU A 5 18.06 -20.36 -18.05
C GLU A 5 16.99 -19.86 -17.06
N PHE A 6 17.31 -18.84 -16.26
CA PHE A 6 16.39 -18.28 -15.27
C PHE A 6 15.34 -17.35 -15.87
N PHE A 7 15.63 -16.74 -17.03
CA PHE A 7 14.71 -15.80 -17.70
C PHE A 7 13.52 -16.51 -18.37
N GLU A 8 13.72 -17.70 -18.93
CA GLU A 8 12.67 -18.41 -19.66
C GLU A 8 11.69 -19.13 -18.73
N THR A 9 12.09 -19.39 -17.49
CA THR A 9 11.33 -20.22 -16.54
C THR A 9 10.47 -19.42 -15.57
N GLN A 10 10.80 -18.16 -15.28
CA GLN A 10 10.13 -17.37 -14.25
C GLN A 10 9.31 -16.21 -14.84
N THR A 11 8.02 -16.46 -15.08
CA THR A 11 7.05 -15.45 -15.55
C THR A 11 6.53 -14.52 -14.45
N GLN A 12 6.66 -14.90 -13.18
CA GLN A 12 6.27 -14.08 -12.02
C GLN A 12 7.46 -13.88 -11.07
N GLY A 13 7.67 -12.65 -10.62
CA GLY A 13 8.77 -12.32 -9.71
C GLY A 13 8.63 -13.02 -8.35
N SER A 14 9.75 -13.53 -7.82
CA SER A 14 9.79 -14.17 -6.51
C SER A 14 10.09 -13.16 -5.39
N PRO A 15 9.39 -13.24 -4.23
CA PRO A 15 9.72 -12.43 -3.04
C PRO A 15 11.04 -12.86 -2.37
N LEU A 16 11.51 -14.08 -2.67
CA LEU A 16 12.74 -14.66 -2.15
C LEU A 16 13.69 -14.97 -3.30
N ARG A 17 14.98 -14.69 -3.11
CA ARG A 17 16.04 -15.11 -4.01
C ARG A 17 16.31 -16.63 -3.82
N PRO A 18 16.91 -17.33 -4.80
CA PRO A 18 17.26 -18.75 -4.64
C PRO A 18 18.11 -19.11 -3.42
N ASP A 19 18.79 -18.14 -2.80
CA ASP A 19 19.54 -18.31 -1.53
C ASP A 19 18.65 -18.14 -0.28
N GLY A 20 17.33 -18.06 -0.43
CA GLY A 20 16.35 -17.87 0.64
C GLY A 20 16.31 -16.44 1.20
N LYS A 21 17.09 -15.49 0.67
CA LYS A 21 17.11 -14.11 1.15
C LYS A 21 16.01 -13.25 0.51
N PRO A 22 15.55 -12.18 1.18
CA PRO A 22 14.63 -11.21 0.59
C PRO A 22 15.10 -10.66 -0.76
N CYS A 23 14.18 -10.64 -1.73
CA CYS A 23 14.44 -10.03 -3.02
C CYS A 23 14.31 -8.50 -2.93
N ARG A 24 15.43 -7.78 -3.09
CA ARG A 24 15.45 -6.30 -3.05
C ARG A 24 14.57 -5.67 -4.15
N VAL A 25 14.48 -6.32 -5.31
CA VAL A 25 13.62 -5.85 -6.41
C VAL A 25 12.14 -5.98 -6.03
N ALA A 26 11.74 -7.09 -5.40
CA ALA A 26 10.38 -7.26 -4.91
C ALA A 26 10.00 -6.17 -3.87
N PHE A 27 10.94 -5.80 -2.99
CA PHE A 27 10.76 -4.66 -2.09
C PHE A 27 10.56 -3.34 -2.85
N ILE A 28 11.42 -3.05 -3.84
CA ILE A 28 11.32 -1.82 -4.65
C ILE A 28 9.98 -1.75 -5.37
N VAL A 29 9.50 -2.84 -5.96
CA VAL A 29 8.19 -2.90 -6.62
C VAL A 29 7.06 -2.54 -5.65
N LYS A 30 7.08 -3.10 -4.43
CA LYS A 30 6.07 -2.76 -3.41
C LYS A 30 6.17 -1.31 -2.93
N ALA A 31 7.37 -0.76 -2.83
CA ALA A 31 7.58 0.65 -2.50
C ALA A 31 7.06 1.58 -3.61
N MET A 32 7.29 1.26 -4.88
CA MET A 32 6.75 2.01 -6.01
C MET A 32 5.23 2.03 -6.01
N ASN A 33 4.59 0.87 -5.74
CA ASN A 33 3.13 0.81 -5.62
C ASN A 33 2.61 1.70 -4.49
N LEU A 34 3.32 1.79 -3.36
CA LEU A 34 2.96 2.69 -2.26
C LEU A 34 3.08 4.16 -2.69
N TYR A 35 4.18 4.53 -3.36
CA TYR A 35 4.36 5.89 -3.86
C TYR A 35 3.28 6.28 -4.86
N GLN A 36 2.83 5.36 -5.70
CA GLN A 36 1.72 5.60 -6.60
C GLN A 36 0.41 5.88 -5.84
N ILE A 37 0.09 5.08 -4.80
CA ILE A 37 -1.10 5.32 -3.96
C ILE A 37 -1.02 6.70 -3.29
N LEU A 38 0.16 7.09 -2.81
CA LEU A 38 0.38 8.41 -2.20
C LEU A 38 0.23 9.53 -3.23
N ASP A 39 0.80 9.39 -4.42
CA ASP A 39 0.69 10.39 -5.48
C ASP A 39 -0.76 10.59 -5.91
N GLU A 40 -1.48 9.50 -6.18
CA GLU A 40 -2.91 9.52 -6.49
C GLU A 40 -3.71 10.22 -5.38
N THR A 41 -3.41 9.90 -4.12
CA THR A 41 -4.04 10.52 -2.95
C THR A 41 -3.76 12.02 -2.85
N LEU A 42 -2.53 12.45 -3.09
CA LEU A 42 -2.14 13.85 -3.01
C LEU A 42 -2.74 14.68 -4.15
N VAL A 43 -2.72 14.16 -5.37
CA VAL A 43 -3.41 14.76 -6.52
C VAL A 43 -4.89 14.94 -6.19
N ASP A 44 -5.47 13.92 -5.60
CA ASP A 44 -6.85 13.90 -5.24
C ASP A 44 -7.20 14.96 -4.18
N LEU A 45 -6.48 14.98 -3.07
CA LEU A 45 -6.72 15.89 -1.94
C LEU A 45 -6.42 17.35 -2.28
N TYR A 46 -5.38 17.63 -3.06
CA TYR A 46 -4.88 19.00 -3.23
C TYR A 46 -5.17 19.61 -4.60
N LEU A 47 -5.29 18.81 -5.66
CA LEU A 47 -5.51 19.33 -7.01
C LEU A 47 -6.97 19.24 -7.46
N LYS A 48 -7.74 18.27 -6.95
CA LYS A 48 -9.16 18.09 -7.33
C LYS A 48 -10.15 18.71 -6.33
N SER A 49 -9.71 19.04 -5.11
CA SER A 49 -10.53 19.63 -4.02
C SER A 49 -10.96 21.10 -4.26
N ALA A 50 -10.61 21.72 -5.39
CA ALA A 50 -10.99 23.10 -5.71
C ALA A 50 -12.51 23.32 -5.91
N ARG A 51 -13.32 22.26 -5.93
CA ARG A 51 -14.78 22.33 -5.86
C ARG A 51 -15.21 22.06 -4.43
N SER A 52 -16.17 22.83 -3.89
CA SER A 52 -16.72 22.63 -2.54
C SER A 52 -17.17 21.17 -2.37
N GLU A 53 -16.32 20.35 -1.77
CA GLU A 53 -16.59 18.95 -1.55
C GLU A 53 -17.57 18.82 -0.38
N ASP A 54 -18.68 18.14 -0.63
CA ASP A 54 -19.63 17.75 0.41
C ASP A 54 -18.93 16.79 1.38
N ILE A 55 -19.27 16.85 2.66
CA ILE A 55 -18.66 16.02 3.72
C ILE A 55 -18.77 14.52 3.39
N GLU A 56 -19.87 14.10 2.77
CA GLU A 56 -20.08 12.72 2.32
C GLU A 56 -19.08 12.29 1.23
N SER A 57 -18.76 13.20 0.32
CA SER A 57 -17.77 12.95 -0.75
C SER A 57 -16.35 12.82 -0.18
N THR A 58 -16.00 13.65 0.81
CA THR A 58 -14.72 13.55 1.52
C THR A 58 -14.59 12.25 2.29
N LEU A 59 -15.64 11.82 3.00
CA LEU A 59 -15.63 10.56 3.76
C LEU A 59 -15.51 9.34 2.84
N THR A 60 -16.26 9.31 1.74
CA THR A 60 -16.19 8.22 0.75
C THR A 60 -14.76 8.07 0.22
N ARG A 61 -14.12 9.20 -0.10
CA ARG A 61 -12.74 9.21 -0.62
C ARG A 61 -11.70 8.74 0.41
N ILE A 62 -11.83 9.16 1.67
CA ILE A 62 -10.97 8.67 2.76
C ILE A 62 -11.09 7.15 2.89
N LEU A 63 -12.30 6.59 2.76
CA LEU A 63 -12.52 5.14 2.80
C LEU A 63 -11.87 4.42 1.61
N GLU A 64 -11.92 4.99 0.41
CA GLU A 64 -11.25 4.43 -0.78
C GLU A 64 -9.72 4.41 -0.61
N ILE A 65 -9.13 5.52 -0.16
CA ILE A 65 -7.68 5.59 0.12
C ILE A 65 -7.27 4.55 1.16
N ASN A 66 -8.04 4.44 2.25
CA ASN A 66 -7.80 3.42 3.28
C ASN A 66 -7.93 2.00 2.72
N GLY A 67 -8.91 1.76 1.85
CA GLY A 67 -9.09 0.48 1.15
C GLY A 67 -7.87 0.11 0.31
N ASN A 68 -7.34 1.05 -0.47
CA ASN A 68 -6.16 0.85 -1.30
C ASN A 68 -4.90 0.57 -0.47
N LEU A 69 -4.70 1.30 0.63
CA LEU A 69 -3.59 1.04 1.57
C LEU A 69 -3.69 -0.33 2.23
N GLN A 70 -4.90 -0.75 2.63
CA GLN A 70 -5.13 -2.07 3.21
C GLN A 70 -4.88 -3.19 2.18
N ALA A 71 -5.33 -3.01 0.94
CA ALA A 71 -5.06 -3.95 -0.15
C ALA A 71 -3.55 -4.05 -0.44
N TRP A 72 -2.85 -2.91 -0.47
CA TRP A 72 -1.40 -2.87 -0.62
C TRP A 72 -0.70 -3.62 0.53
N ASN A 73 -1.07 -3.36 1.78
CA ASN A 73 -0.49 -4.01 2.96
C ASN A 73 -0.68 -5.54 2.92
N LYS A 74 -1.89 -6.01 2.56
CA LYS A 74 -2.19 -7.44 2.37
C LYS A 74 -1.38 -8.07 1.23
N SER A 75 -0.99 -7.28 0.24
CA SER A 75 -0.18 -7.75 -0.90
C SER A 75 1.31 -7.92 -0.57
N LEU A 76 1.77 -7.47 0.61
CA LEU A 76 3.17 -7.55 1.00
C LEU A 76 3.58 -9.01 1.30
N PRO A 77 4.79 -9.43 0.88
CA PRO A 77 5.38 -10.68 1.34
C PRO A 77 5.52 -10.70 2.86
N GLY A 78 5.42 -11.86 3.52
CA GLY A 78 5.42 -11.96 4.98
C GLY A 78 6.61 -11.29 5.71
N HIS A 79 7.78 -11.20 5.07
CA HIS A 79 8.94 -10.50 5.63
C HIS A 79 8.89 -8.96 5.51
N LEU A 80 7.95 -8.44 4.72
CA LEU A 80 7.66 -7.01 4.56
C LEU A 80 6.33 -6.59 5.20
N GLN A 81 5.48 -7.56 5.54
CA GLN A 81 4.27 -7.27 6.31
C GLN A 81 4.69 -6.65 7.64
N LEU A 82 4.17 -5.46 7.95
CA LEU A 82 4.22 -4.97 9.32
C LEU A 82 3.53 -6.05 10.15
N GLN A 83 4.29 -6.69 11.05
CA GLN A 83 3.71 -7.50 12.12
C GLN A 83 2.84 -6.55 12.93
N HIS A 84 1.58 -6.42 12.54
CA HIS A 84 0.58 -5.72 13.31
C HIS A 84 0.46 -6.54 14.59
N ALA A 85 0.97 -6.00 15.70
CA ALA A 85 0.55 -6.45 17.01
C ALA A 85 -0.96 -6.22 17.03
N ALA A 86 -1.71 -7.28 16.72
CA ALA A 86 -3.14 -7.24 16.57
C ALA A 86 -3.75 -6.90 17.93
N GLU A 87 -4.08 -5.63 18.13
CA GLU A 87 -5.31 -5.31 18.82
C GLU A 87 -6.33 -4.97 17.73
N ASP A 88 -7.43 -5.73 17.69
CA ASP A 88 -8.57 -5.60 16.76
C ASP A 88 -9.17 -4.17 16.69
N ASP A 89 -8.70 -3.28 17.57
CA ASP A 89 -9.17 -1.92 17.76
C ASP A 89 -8.40 -0.88 16.93
N GLU A 90 -7.30 -1.24 16.24
CA GLU A 90 -6.45 -0.22 15.61
C GLU A 90 -7.12 0.51 14.42
N VAL A 91 -7.95 -0.20 13.63
CA VAL A 91 -8.72 0.43 12.55
C VAL A 91 -9.78 1.37 13.12
N LEU A 92 -10.46 0.96 14.20
CA LEU A 92 -11.44 1.79 14.90
C LEU A 92 -10.78 2.98 15.58
N GLN A 93 -9.58 2.83 16.15
CA GLN A 93 -8.80 3.91 16.73
C GLN A 93 -8.33 4.91 15.67
N ARG A 94 -7.81 4.43 14.53
CA ARG A 94 -7.44 5.31 13.40
C ARG A 94 -8.65 6.10 12.89
N GLN A 95 -9.81 5.46 12.77
CA GLN A 95 -11.06 6.15 12.41
C GLN A 95 -11.54 7.14 13.49
N ALA A 96 -11.44 6.77 14.77
CA ALA A 96 -11.80 7.63 15.89
C ALA A 96 -10.92 8.88 15.99
N ILE A 97 -9.62 8.76 15.67
CA ILE A 97 -8.70 9.90 15.59
C ILE A 97 -9.12 10.87 14.48
N VAL A 98 -9.42 10.36 13.28
CA VAL A 98 -9.88 11.20 12.16
C VAL A 98 -11.19 11.92 12.50
N LEU A 99 -12.10 11.26 13.23
CA LEU A 99 -13.35 11.88 13.69
C LEU A 99 -13.15 12.93 14.80
N ARG A 100 -12.08 12.82 15.61
CA ARG A 100 -11.77 13.76 16.71
C ARG A 100 -10.97 15.00 16.31
N VAL A 101 -10.33 15.00 15.14
CA VAL A 101 -9.52 16.14 14.65
C VAL A 101 -10.39 17.21 13.96
N ARG A 102 -11.70 17.00 13.87
CA ARG A 102 -12.69 18.06 13.55
C ARG A 102 -13.02 18.91 14.77
#